data_AF-A0A1A2ZWT1-F1
#
_entry.id   AF-A0A1A2ZWT1-F1
#
_cell.length_a   1.000
_cell.length_b   1.000
_cell.length_c   1.000
_cell.angle_alpha   90.00
_cell.angle_beta   90.00
_cell.angle_gamma   90.00
#
_symmetry.space_group_name_H-M   'P 1'
#
loop_
_entity.id
_entity.type
_entity.pdbx_description
1 polymer ?
#
loop_
_entity_poly.entity_id
_entity_poly.type
_entity_poly.pdbx_seq_one_letter_code
_entity_poly.pdbx_strand_id
1 'polypeptide(L)'
;MTVLSMPNRAVARVATRRRFVVRPATDITRMTRYRGGTYSHTVDRICFTDGSWARTDLIRLNPNLSAYSLDFSGVAPHLPSRYQVGSWSAVPHLRTRGREAEVDWILRHSFPAYPIAELSQRLRAAGYPLGPANLSEHEAIAATQAAIWHFTNGLALDTQPLNEPVAVHEAPGPVITFEFDGQPQLGGYSVRTASETSIGVKLQKSANGVDWQDVSGSQLTIKPGRGRHRRTLGIGSTLSASSHGGGGRGYRYYRLVATDGATIGDVRFWLTGTRHYRNADRVVHLYNYLLAGAGSALQNCDELRLVDTHATAESELIGPFQVRIPLSLSAADGHTLVGADGSVIDDIVWPGTDFYVRPARGTTAMTMTATTSQNCSGRVLTGEAFAGASQRFTPVALIVPIDVAIEFDITWQADEPCTDIA
;
A
#
# COMPACT_ATOMS: atom_id res chain seq x y z
N MET A 1 26.05 0.07 -68.53
CA MET A 1 25.57 0.68 -67.28
C MET A 1 25.51 -0.42 -66.24
N THR A 2 26.47 -0.46 -65.35
CA THR A 2 26.50 -1.44 -64.25
C THR A 2 25.75 -0.82 -63.09
N VAL A 3 24.54 -1.32 -62.82
CA VAL A 3 23.77 -0.94 -61.63
C VAL A 3 24.44 -1.62 -60.45
N LEU A 4 25.22 -0.85 -59.69
CA LEU A 4 25.74 -1.26 -58.39
C LEU A 4 24.55 -1.46 -57.44
N SER A 5 24.13 -2.71 -57.28
CA SER A 5 23.21 -3.12 -56.23
C SER A 5 23.94 -2.97 -54.89
N MET A 6 23.59 -1.93 -54.12
CA MET A 6 24.00 -1.85 -52.71
C MET A 6 23.39 -3.05 -51.96
N PRO A 7 24.18 -3.86 -51.25
CA PRO A 7 23.63 -4.91 -50.42
C PRO A 7 22.81 -4.23 -49.30
N ASN A 8 21.54 -4.59 -49.22
CA ASN A 8 20.66 -4.18 -48.12
C ASN A 8 21.21 -4.82 -46.84
N ARG A 9 22.03 -4.06 -46.10
CA ARG A 9 22.69 -4.50 -44.86
C ARG A 9 21.59 -4.91 -43.87
N ALA A 10 21.59 -6.17 -43.46
CA ALA A 10 20.61 -6.66 -42.50
C ALA A 10 20.80 -5.93 -41.18
N VAL A 11 19.87 -5.03 -40.86
CA VAL A 11 19.97 -4.18 -39.68
C VAL A 11 19.86 -5.05 -38.42
N ALA A 12 20.92 -5.08 -37.62
CA ALA A 12 21.00 -5.93 -36.43
C ALA A 12 20.02 -5.44 -35.35
N ARG A 13 19.30 -6.39 -34.75
CA ARG A 13 18.31 -6.09 -33.70
C ARG A 13 18.99 -5.75 -32.38
N VAL A 14 18.45 -4.74 -31.71
CA VAL A 14 18.84 -4.32 -30.37
C VAL A 14 17.87 -4.95 -29.36
N ALA A 15 18.38 -5.39 -28.22
CA ALA A 15 17.57 -5.81 -27.08
C ALA A 15 17.95 -5.00 -25.85
N THR A 16 16.94 -4.43 -25.19
CA THR A 16 17.10 -3.70 -23.93
C THR A 16 16.54 -4.48 -22.76
N ARG A 17 17.23 -4.45 -21.63
CA ARG A 17 16.76 -5.01 -20.37
C ARG A 17 17.03 -4.05 -19.24
N ARG A 18 15.97 -3.65 -18.54
CA ARG A 18 16.03 -2.83 -17.34
C ARG A 18 16.35 -3.67 -16.09
N ARG A 19 17.18 -3.12 -15.21
CA ARG A 19 17.45 -3.60 -13.86
C ARG A 19 17.44 -2.41 -12.90
N PHE A 20 17.03 -2.65 -11.66
CA PHE A 20 17.12 -1.66 -10.58
C PHE A 20 18.21 -2.13 -9.62
N VAL A 21 19.19 -1.26 -9.36
CA VAL A 21 20.23 -1.46 -8.37
C VAL A 21 19.95 -0.53 -7.20
N VAL A 22 19.78 -1.13 -6.03
CA VAL A 22 19.54 -0.40 -4.78
C VAL A 22 20.63 -0.74 -3.79
N ARG A 23 21.24 0.30 -3.26
CA ARG A 23 22.27 0.18 -2.21
C ARG A 23 21.95 1.17 -1.09
N PRO A 24 22.32 0.85 0.16
CA PRO A 24 22.33 1.85 1.22
C PRO A 24 23.19 3.04 0.80
N ALA A 25 22.73 4.26 1.05
CA ALA A 25 23.54 5.47 0.82
C ALA A 25 24.75 5.57 1.76
N THR A 26 24.80 4.74 2.80
CA THR A 26 25.91 4.62 3.74
C THR A 26 26.20 3.15 3.96
N ASP A 27 27.48 2.75 3.96
CA ASP A 27 27.85 1.34 4.11
C ASP A 27 27.39 0.77 5.46
N ILE A 28 26.52 -0.24 5.40
CA ILE A 28 25.96 -0.92 6.57
C ILE A 28 26.66 -2.28 6.71
N THR A 29 27.85 -2.25 7.29
CA THR A 29 28.71 -3.44 7.42
C THR A 29 28.25 -4.42 8.51
N ARG A 30 27.52 -3.95 9.54
CA ARG A 30 27.06 -4.79 10.65
C ARG A 30 25.72 -4.32 11.19
N MET A 31 24.70 -5.17 11.10
CA MET A 31 23.43 -4.97 11.77
C MET A 31 23.27 -5.98 12.90
N THR A 32 22.80 -5.55 14.06
CA THR A 32 22.48 -6.46 15.16
C THR A 32 21.17 -6.08 15.81
N ARG A 33 20.27 -7.05 15.93
CA ARG A 33 19.07 -6.93 16.75
C ARG A 33 19.41 -7.39 18.16
N TYR A 34 19.52 -6.45 19.08
CA TYR A 34 19.58 -6.77 20.51
C TYR A 34 18.17 -7.16 20.98
N ARG A 35 18.12 -8.05 21.98
CA ARG A 35 16.93 -8.58 22.69
C ARG A 35 15.62 -7.90 22.28
N GLY A 36 14.67 -8.65 21.73
CA GLY A 36 13.30 -8.14 21.58
C GLY A 36 12.79 -7.65 22.93
N GLY A 37 12.77 -6.34 23.12
CA GLY A 37 12.32 -5.73 24.37
C GLY A 37 10.85 -6.02 24.60
N THR A 38 10.42 -5.84 25.85
CA THR A 38 9.01 -5.63 26.19
C THR A 38 8.47 -4.56 25.24
N TYR A 39 7.39 -4.88 24.52
CA TYR A 39 6.67 -3.97 23.64
C TYR A 39 6.77 -2.51 24.09
N SER A 40 7.29 -1.63 23.23
CA SER A 40 7.38 -0.20 23.52
C SER A 40 6.01 0.37 23.92
N HIS A 41 5.98 1.50 24.61
CA HIS A 41 4.77 2.29 24.86
C HIS A 41 4.11 2.78 23.54
N THR A 42 4.75 2.53 22.40
CA THR A 42 4.27 2.77 21.04
C THR A 42 3.48 1.60 20.44
N VAL A 43 3.07 0.61 21.23
CA VAL A 43 2.33 -0.53 20.72
C VAL A 43 0.84 -0.26 20.62
N ASP A 44 0.32 -0.32 19.40
CA ASP A 44 -1.10 -0.44 19.13
C ASP A 44 -1.46 -1.90 18.83
N ARG A 45 -2.71 -2.27 19.12
CA ARG A 45 -3.25 -3.59 18.76
C ARG A 45 -4.13 -3.43 17.54
N ILE A 46 -3.72 -4.05 16.44
CA ILE A 46 -4.50 -4.11 15.22
C ILE A 46 -5.17 -5.48 15.05
N CYS A 47 -6.34 -5.48 14.43
CA CYS A 47 -7.14 -6.65 14.09
C CYS A 47 -7.29 -6.76 12.56
N PHE A 48 -7.22 -7.97 12.05
CA PHE A 48 -7.39 -8.28 10.63
C PHE A 48 -8.77 -8.90 10.37
N THR A 49 -9.16 -8.90 9.10
CA THR A 49 -10.44 -9.44 8.62
C THR A 49 -10.63 -10.93 8.90
N ASP A 50 -9.55 -11.70 9.02
CA ASP A 50 -9.58 -13.12 9.39
C ASP A 50 -9.74 -13.37 10.91
N GLY A 51 -9.86 -12.30 11.71
CA GLY A 51 -9.97 -12.34 13.16
C GLY A 51 -8.64 -12.46 13.90
N SER A 52 -7.52 -12.62 13.18
CA SER A 52 -6.19 -12.53 13.78
C SER A 52 -5.91 -11.10 14.25
N TRP A 53 -4.96 -10.96 15.18
CA TRP A 53 -4.55 -9.67 15.71
C TRP A 53 -3.06 -9.64 15.96
N ALA A 54 -2.48 -8.45 15.96
CA ALA A 54 -1.08 -8.24 16.29
C ALA A 54 -0.88 -6.98 17.13
N ARG A 55 0.21 -7.01 17.87
CA ARG A 55 0.84 -5.82 18.45
C ARG A 55 1.94 -5.38 17.51
N THR A 56 1.86 -4.13 17.04
CA THR A 56 2.83 -3.58 16.09
C THR A 56 3.86 -2.73 16.80
N ASP A 57 5.12 -2.84 16.40
CA ASP A 57 6.21 -2.01 16.90
C ASP A 57 7.23 -1.76 15.79
N LEU A 58 7.97 -0.66 15.89
CA LEU A 58 9.05 -0.34 14.95
C LEU A 58 10.33 -1.04 15.40
N ILE A 59 10.82 -1.98 14.58
CA ILE A 59 12.00 -2.76 14.91
C ILE A 59 13.24 -1.85 14.83
N ARG A 60 14.09 -1.92 15.86
CA ARG A 60 15.37 -1.23 15.89
C ARG A 60 16.53 -2.22 15.74
N LEU A 61 17.43 -1.93 14.82
CA LEU A 61 18.71 -2.63 14.66
C LEU A 61 19.85 -1.67 14.97
N ASN A 62 20.90 -2.13 15.65
CA ASN A 62 22.14 -1.35 15.80
C ASN A 62 22.83 -1.22 14.42
N PRO A 63 23.29 -0.02 13.99
CA PRO A 63 23.39 1.25 14.72
C PRO A 63 22.21 2.21 14.53
N ASN A 64 21.07 1.93 15.15
CA ASN A 64 19.83 2.73 15.14
C ASN A 64 19.06 2.75 13.82
N LEU A 65 19.16 1.69 13.03
CA LEU A 65 18.33 1.48 11.85
C LEU A 65 16.91 1.13 12.26
N SER A 66 15.94 1.79 11.63
CA SER A 66 14.52 1.47 11.79
C SER A 66 14.11 0.44 10.75
N ALA A 67 13.25 -0.49 11.13
CA ALA A 67 12.79 -1.52 10.23
C ALA A 67 11.37 -1.99 10.56
N TYR A 68 10.67 -2.49 9.56
CA TYR A 68 9.37 -3.15 9.72
C TYR A 68 9.49 -4.66 9.50
N SER A 69 8.61 -5.43 10.12
CA SER A 69 8.55 -6.87 9.90
C SER A 69 8.03 -7.18 8.49
N LEU A 70 8.71 -8.10 7.79
CA LEU A 70 8.25 -8.68 6.52
C LEU A 70 7.50 -10.00 6.70
N ASP A 71 7.38 -10.50 7.94
CA ASP A 71 6.72 -11.76 8.24
C ASP A 71 5.91 -11.65 9.54
N PHE A 72 4.59 -11.74 9.40
CA PHE A 72 3.65 -11.78 10.51
C PHE A 72 3.92 -12.92 11.49
N SER A 73 4.40 -14.07 11.00
CA SER A 73 4.72 -15.25 11.81
C SER A 73 6.16 -15.26 12.34
N GLY A 74 6.94 -14.23 12.02
CA GLY A 74 8.35 -14.18 12.33
C GLY A 74 8.64 -14.10 13.83
N VAL A 75 9.71 -14.76 14.24
CA VAL A 75 10.14 -14.81 15.64
C VAL A 75 11.20 -13.73 15.92
N ALA A 76 10.98 -12.95 16.99
CA ALA A 76 11.98 -12.01 17.48
C ALA A 76 13.10 -12.74 18.23
N PRO A 77 14.38 -12.37 18.03
CA PRO A 77 15.48 -13.04 18.71
C PRO A 77 15.51 -12.71 20.21
N HIS A 78 15.76 -13.74 21.02
CA HIS A 78 15.95 -13.62 22.46
C HIS A 78 17.39 -13.23 22.85
N LEU A 79 18.35 -13.51 21.96
CA LEU A 79 19.77 -13.18 22.10
C LEU A 79 20.20 -12.20 21.00
N PRO A 80 21.26 -11.40 21.21
CA PRO A 80 21.81 -10.54 20.16
C PRO A 80 22.05 -11.32 18.87
N SER A 81 21.34 -10.96 17.80
CA SER A 81 21.38 -11.68 16.53
C SER A 81 21.83 -10.77 15.42
N ARG A 82 22.82 -11.23 14.64
CA ARG A 82 23.37 -10.47 13.51
C ARG A 82 22.43 -10.56 12.33
N TYR A 83 22.28 -9.43 11.64
CA TYR A 83 21.52 -9.31 10.41
C TYR A 83 22.49 -8.90 9.28
N GLN A 84 22.25 -9.42 8.09
CA GLN A 84 22.93 -9.05 6.86
C GLN A 84 21.95 -8.45 5.88
N VAL A 85 22.44 -7.56 5.02
CA VAL A 85 21.63 -7.01 3.93
C VAL A 85 21.37 -8.12 2.91
N GLY A 86 20.12 -8.27 2.50
CA GLY A 86 19.67 -9.20 1.47
C GLY A 86 18.67 -8.53 0.51
N SER A 87 18.29 -9.27 -0.53
CA SER A 87 17.23 -8.87 -1.45
C SER A 87 15.87 -9.39 -1.01
N TRP A 88 14.79 -8.81 -1.54
CA TRP A 88 13.44 -9.35 -1.38
C TRP A 88 13.32 -10.85 -1.71
N SER A 89 14.02 -11.31 -2.75
CA SER A 89 14.05 -12.72 -3.16
C SER A 89 14.85 -13.63 -2.21
N ALA A 90 15.67 -13.09 -1.31
CA ALA A 90 16.32 -13.90 -0.30
C ALA A 90 15.27 -14.47 0.69
N VAL A 91 14.22 -13.68 0.97
CA VAL A 91 13.12 -14.01 1.86
C VAL A 91 12.17 -15.03 1.22
N PRO A 92 12.05 -16.28 1.72
CA PRO A 92 11.41 -17.35 0.95
C PRO A 92 9.93 -17.20 0.66
N HIS A 93 9.13 -16.72 1.61
CA HIS A 93 7.70 -16.50 1.36
C HIS A 93 7.44 -15.31 0.43
N LEU A 94 8.46 -14.48 0.19
CA LEU A 94 8.40 -13.32 -0.70
C LEU A 94 8.93 -13.62 -2.12
N ARG A 95 9.68 -14.72 -2.31
CA ARG A 95 10.21 -15.12 -3.64
C ARG A 95 9.16 -15.18 -4.72
N THR A 96 7.97 -15.65 -4.39
CA THR A 96 6.84 -15.79 -5.31
C THR A 96 5.89 -14.59 -5.29
N ARG A 97 6.13 -13.61 -4.43
CA ARG A 97 5.31 -12.40 -4.30
C ARG A 97 6.01 -11.22 -4.95
N GLY A 98 5.56 -10.84 -6.14
CA GLY A 98 6.01 -9.63 -6.85
C GLY A 98 5.45 -8.34 -6.27
N ARG A 99 5.53 -8.15 -4.93
CA ARG A 99 4.97 -7.00 -4.21
C ARG A 99 6.03 -6.06 -3.59
N GLU A 100 7.27 -6.20 -4.05
CA GLU A 100 8.42 -5.45 -3.52
C GLU A 100 8.24 -3.93 -3.74
N ALA A 101 7.71 -3.54 -4.91
CA ALA A 101 7.53 -2.14 -5.25
C ALA A 101 6.46 -1.45 -4.39
N GLU A 102 5.36 -2.14 -4.10
CA GLU A 102 4.32 -1.64 -3.21
C GLU A 102 4.86 -1.44 -1.78
N VAL A 103 5.72 -2.36 -1.31
CA VAL A 103 6.36 -2.22 0.00
C VAL A 103 7.39 -1.09 0.02
N ASP A 104 8.25 -0.92 -1.00
CA ASP A 104 9.15 0.24 -1.06
C ASP A 104 8.37 1.55 -1.03
N TRP A 105 7.29 1.64 -1.83
CA TRP A 105 6.45 2.83 -1.84
C TRP A 105 5.90 3.12 -0.44
N ILE A 106 5.39 2.10 0.27
CA ILE A 106 4.90 2.26 1.65
C ILE A 106 6.01 2.81 2.55
N LEU A 107 7.21 2.20 2.54
CA LEU A 107 8.31 2.60 3.41
C LEU A 107 8.74 4.06 3.22
N ARG A 108 8.70 4.55 1.97
CA ARG A 108 9.06 5.94 1.64
C ARG A 108 7.98 6.96 1.95
N HIS A 109 6.72 6.53 2.02
CA HIS A 109 5.57 7.41 2.21
C HIS A 109 4.90 7.25 3.57
N SER A 110 5.61 6.65 4.53
CA SER A 110 5.12 6.36 5.88
C SER A 110 6.14 6.76 6.94
N PHE A 111 5.83 6.44 8.20
CA PHE A 111 6.72 6.75 9.32
C PHE A 111 7.89 5.75 9.38
N PRO A 112 9.13 6.16 9.67
CA PRO A 112 9.60 7.53 9.96
C PRO A 112 10.14 8.29 8.74
N ALA A 113 9.99 7.80 7.50
CA ALA A 113 10.43 8.52 6.31
C ALA A 113 9.77 9.90 6.20
N TYR A 114 8.49 9.98 6.58
CA TYR A 114 7.81 11.24 6.85
C TYR A 114 7.52 11.44 8.35
N PRO A 115 7.71 12.65 8.89
CA PRO A 115 7.32 12.97 10.25
C PRO A 115 5.80 12.95 10.39
N ILE A 116 5.33 12.68 11.61
CA ILE A 116 3.91 12.55 11.95
C ILE A 116 3.05 13.74 11.53
N ALA A 117 3.57 14.96 11.67
CA ALA A 117 2.87 16.18 11.27
C ALA A 117 2.63 16.22 9.75
N GLU A 118 3.64 15.86 8.96
CA GLU A 118 3.55 15.82 7.49
C GLU A 118 2.61 14.71 7.04
N LEU A 119 2.71 13.50 7.61
CA LEU A 119 1.77 12.41 7.31
C LEU A 119 0.32 12.82 7.61
N SER A 120 0.10 13.48 8.74
CA SER A 120 -1.24 13.97 9.12
C SER A 120 -1.75 15.03 8.14
N GLN A 121 -0.89 15.94 7.67
CA GLN A 121 -1.24 16.94 6.67
C GLN A 121 -1.61 16.27 5.33
N ARG A 122 -0.81 15.31 4.86
CA ARG A 122 -1.06 14.55 3.63
C ARG A 122 -2.37 13.79 3.68
N LEU A 123 -2.69 13.14 4.80
CA LEU A 123 -3.97 12.46 4.99
C LEU A 123 -5.16 13.41 4.91
N ARG A 124 -5.07 14.59 5.55
CA ARG A 124 -6.13 15.61 5.47
C ARG A 124 -6.28 16.13 4.04
N ALA A 125 -5.16 16.40 3.35
CA ALA A 125 -5.19 16.83 1.95
C ALA A 125 -5.80 15.77 1.03
N ALA A 126 -5.63 14.48 1.34
CA ALA A 126 -6.27 13.36 0.66
C ALA A 126 -7.74 13.11 1.07
N GLY A 127 -8.32 13.95 1.95
CA GLY A 127 -9.73 13.89 2.33
C GLY A 127 -10.06 12.98 3.52
N TYR A 128 -9.06 12.43 4.22
CA TYR A 128 -9.30 11.57 5.38
C TYR A 128 -9.66 12.38 6.64
N PRO A 129 -10.71 12.01 7.40
CA PRO A 129 -11.18 12.77 8.55
C PRO A 129 -10.35 12.48 9.81
N LEU A 130 -9.19 13.14 9.96
CA LEU A 130 -8.34 13.00 11.16
C LEU A 130 -8.76 13.87 12.35
N GLY A 131 -9.64 14.85 12.10
CA GLY A 131 -9.91 15.93 13.04
C GLY A 131 -8.70 16.88 13.22
N PRO A 132 -8.70 17.71 14.28
CA PRO A 132 -7.69 18.74 14.48
C PRO A 132 -6.34 18.17 14.95
N ALA A 133 -6.36 17.06 15.69
CA ALA A 133 -5.13 16.45 16.19
C ALA A 133 -4.41 15.63 15.11
N ASN A 134 -3.09 15.55 15.20
CA ASN A 134 -2.25 14.72 14.35
C ASN A 134 -2.32 13.25 14.78
N LEU A 135 -1.89 12.35 13.89
CA LEU A 135 -1.59 10.96 14.21
C LEU A 135 -0.64 10.88 15.42
N SER A 136 -0.68 9.79 16.16
CA SER A 136 0.41 9.42 17.08
C SER A 136 1.46 8.57 16.36
N GLU A 137 2.65 8.42 16.94
CA GLU A 137 3.67 7.52 16.39
C GLU A 137 3.20 6.07 16.34
N HIS A 138 2.51 5.59 17.38
CA HIS A 138 2.00 4.22 17.43
C HIS A 138 0.92 3.96 16.37
N GLU A 139 0.03 4.93 16.12
CA GLU A 139 -0.95 4.84 15.04
C GLU A 139 -0.27 4.75 13.67
N ALA A 140 0.78 5.55 13.47
CA ALA A 140 1.54 5.55 12.23
C ALA A 140 2.30 4.23 11.99
N ILE A 141 2.98 3.73 13.02
CA ILE A 141 3.69 2.44 13.00
C ILE A 141 2.69 1.31 12.72
N ALA A 142 1.54 1.30 13.39
CA ALA A 142 0.53 0.27 13.24
C ALA A 142 -0.04 0.20 11.82
N ALA A 143 -0.44 1.35 11.27
CA ALA A 143 -0.96 1.43 9.91
C ALA A 143 0.08 1.01 8.86
N THR A 144 1.33 1.44 9.05
CA THR A 144 2.45 1.11 8.15
C THR A 144 2.74 -0.39 8.17
N GLN A 145 2.84 -0.98 9.36
CA GLN A 145 3.08 -2.41 9.51
C GLN A 145 1.92 -3.25 8.93
N ALA A 146 0.68 -2.82 9.13
CA ALA A 146 -0.50 -3.46 8.52
C ALA A 146 -0.45 -3.40 6.98
N ALA A 147 -0.09 -2.24 6.41
CA ALA A 147 0.04 -2.06 4.97
C ALA A 147 1.14 -2.96 4.38
N ILE A 148 2.26 -3.12 5.08
CA ILE A 148 3.33 -4.05 4.67
C ILE A 148 2.82 -5.50 4.69
N TRP A 149 2.16 -5.93 5.78
CA TRP A 149 1.63 -7.29 5.91
C TRP A 149 0.50 -7.63 4.94
N HIS A 150 -0.22 -6.64 4.44
CA HIS A 150 -1.14 -6.82 3.31
C HIS A 150 -0.41 -7.40 2.09
N PHE A 151 0.76 -6.86 1.75
CA PHE A 151 1.55 -7.29 0.59
C PHE A 151 2.43 -8.52 0.88
N THR A 152 3.05 -8.59 2.05
CA THR A 152 4.00 -9.66 2.39
C THR A 152 3.31 -10.95 2.85
N ASN A 153 2.19 -10.84 3.57
CA ASN A 153 1.50 -11.97 4.19
C ASN A 153 0.08 -12.18 3.65
N GLY A 154 -0.53 -11.18 2.99
CA GLY A 154 -1.91 -11.26 2.51
C GLY A 154 -2.94 -10.92 3.58
N LEU A 155 -2.51 -10.24 4.64
CA LEU A 155 -3.37 -9.88 5.77
C LEU A 155 -4.05 -8.54 5.52
N ALA A 156 -5.37 -8.54 5.37
CA ALA A 156 -6.15 -7.31 5.23
C ALA A 156 -6.57 -6.80 6.61
N LEU A 157 -6.17 -5.55 6.93
CA LEU A 157 -6.59 -4.87 8.14
C LEU A 157 -8.12 -4.80 8.15
N ASP A 158 -8.75 -5.02 9.31
CA ASP A 158 -10.19 -4.84 9.42
C ASP A 158 -10.55 -3.35 9.35
N THR A 159 -11.13 -2.97 8.21
CA THR A 159 -11.59 -1.61 7.91
C THR A 159 -13.10 -1.53 7.79
N GLN A 160 -13.84 -2.56 8.25
CA GLN A 160 -15.30 -2.56 8.19
C GLN A 160 -15.87 -1.55 9.20
N PRO A 161 -16.69 -0.58 8.76
CA PRO A 161 -17.37 0.32 9.69
C PRO A 161 -18.34 -0.45 10.60
N LEU A 162 -18.22 -0.24 11.91
CA LEU A 162 -19.05 -0.90 12.93
C LEU A 162 -20.51 -0.44 12.94
N ASN A 163 -20.82 0.64 12.22
CA ASN A 163 -22.19 1.16 12.05
C ASN A 163 -22.88 0.63 10.80
N GLU A 164 -22.22 -0.22 10.03
CA GLU A 164 -22.79 -0.89 8.87
C GLU A 164 -23.20 -2.32 9.24
N PRO A 165 -24.43 -2.73 8.94
CA PRO A 165 -24.87 -4.10 9.17
C PRO A 165 -24.18 -5.04 8.18
N VAL A 166 -23.83 -6.24 8.63
CA VAL A 166 -23.32 -7.34 7.79
C VAL A 166 -24.44 -8.11 7.09
N ALA A 167 -25.65 -8.07 7.63
CA ALA A 167 -26.83 -8.61 6.96
C ALA A 167 -28.06 -7.78 7.25
N VAL A 168 -28.92 -7.64 6.23
CA VAL A 168 -30.21 -6.96 6.31
C VAL A 168 -31.28 -7.94 5.84
N HIS A 169 -32.28 -8.17 6.69
CA HIS A 169 -33.38 -9.08 6.43
C HIS A 169 -34.70 -8.33 6.49
N GLU A 170 -35.38 -8.25 5.36
CA GLU A 170 -36.74 -7.72 5.27
C GLU A 170 -37.73 -8.86 5.50
N ALA A 171 -38.54 -8.75 6.56
CA ALA A 171 -39.60 -9.71 6.84
C ALA A 171 -40.91 -9.25 6.16
N PRO A 172 -41.86 -10.16 5.87
CA PRO A 172 -43.21 -9.77 5.47
C PRO A 172 -43.83 -8.85 6.53
N GLY A 173 -44.12 -7.60 6.14
CA GLY A 173 -44.64 -6.56 7.02
C GLY A 173 -43.66 -5.38 7.22
N PRO A 174 -43.98 -4.43 8.10
CA PRO A 174 -43.21 -3.20 8.29
C PRO A 174 -41.96 -3.41 9.18
N VAL A 175 -41.22 -4.51 8.99
CA VAL A 175 -40.08 -4.89 9.84
C VAL A 175 -38.83 -5.16 9.03
N ILE A 176 -37.75 -4.45 9.35
CA ILE A 176 -36.41 -4.70 8.79
C ILE A 176 -35.45 -5.02 9.92
N THR A 177 -34.79 -6.16 9.82
CA THR A 177 -33.79 -6.65 10.78
C THR A 177 -32.38 -6.43 10.25
N PHE A 178 -31.50 -6.00 11.14
CA PHE A 178 -30.10 -5.67 10.89
C PHE A 178 -29.23 -6.51 11.81
N GLU A 179 -28.32 -7.26 11.22
CA GLU A 179 -27.26 -7.97 11.94
C GLU A 179 -25.96 -7.19 11.76
N PHE A 180 -25.27 -6.93 12.86
CA PHE A 180 -23.98 -6.26 12.88
C PHE A 180 -22.85 -7.23 13.14
N ASP A 181 -21.67 -6.89 12.65
CA ASP A 181 -20.46 -7.56 13.09
C ASP A 181 -20.10 -7.10 14.51
N GLY A 182 -20.07 -8.03 15.45
CA GLY A 182 -19.89 -7.75 16.88
C GLY A 182 -21.16 -7.23 17.58
N GLN A 183 -20.98 -6.30 18.51
CA GLN A 183 -22.04 -5.77 19.38
C GLN A 183 -21.93 -4.24 19.47
N PRO A 184 -22.15 -3.50 18.37
CA PRO A 184 -22.02 -2.04 18.37
C PRO A 184 -23.09 -1.40 19.25
N GLN A 185 -22.71 -0.36 19.99
CA GLN A 185 -23.67 0.49 20.69
C GLN A 185 -24.15 1.59 19.75
N LEU A 186 -25.42 1.59 19.37
CA LEU A 186 -25.98 2.60 18.47
C LEU A 186 -26.37 3.88 19.22
N GLY A 187 -25.91 5.03 18.72
CA GLY A 187 -26.29 6.37 19.18
C GLY A 187 -27.53 6.92 18.46
N GLY A 188 -27.95 6.28 17.37
CA GLY A 188 -29.22 6.55 16.71
C GLY A 188 -29.26 6.09 15.26
N TYR A 189 -30.37 6.43 14.59
CA TYR A 189 -30.65 6.01 13.24
C TYR A 189 -31.32 7.12 12.40
N SER A 190 -31.14 7.03 11.09
CA SER A 190 -31.92 7.79 10.12
C SER A 190 -32.61 6.83 9.17
N VAL A 191 -33.86 7.10 8.86
CA VAL A 191 -34.69 6.25 8.02
C VAL A 191 -35.38 7.09 6.95
N ARG A 192 -35.44 6.57 5.73
CA ARG A 192 -36.31 7.10 4.68
C ARG A 192 -37.65 6.40 4.74
N THR A 193 -38.74 7.15 4.73
CA THR A 193 -40.09 6.60 4.77
C THR A 193 -40.96 7.23 3.68
N ALA A 194 -41.94 6.47 3.23
CA ALA A 194 -43.07 6.95 2.43
C ALA A 194 -44.35 6.35 2.99
N SER A 195 -45.33 7.20 3.29
CA SER A 195 -46.64 6.79 3.80
C SER A 195 -47.71 7.83 3.47
N GLU A 196 -48.94 7.40 3.25
CA GLU A 196 -50.12 8.27 3.10
C GLU A 196 -50.75 8.64 4.46
N THR A 197 -50.40 7.89 5.52
CA THR A 197 -50.87 8.11 6.89
C THR A 197 -49.71 8.44 7.82
N SER A 198 -50.02 8.95 9.01
CA SER A 198 -49.03 9.10 10.07
C SER A 198 -48.56 7.72 10.52
N ILE A 199 -47.25 7.50 10.58
CA ILE A 199 -46.66 6.21 10.95
C ILE A 199 -45.79 6.35 12.20
N GLY A 200 -45.78 5.32 13.02
CA GLY A 200 -44.82 5.16 14.11
C GLY A 200 -43.68 4.26 13.68
N VAL A 201 -42.44 4.65 13.95
CA VAL A 201 -41.25 3.83 13.76
C VAL A 201 -40.55 3.66 15.11
N LYS A 202 -40.18 2.42 15.45
CA LYS A 202 -39.44 2.12 16.67
C LYS A 202 -38.28 1.17 16.41
N LEU A 203 -37.23 1.31 17.22
CA LEU A 203 -36.06 0.44 17.17
C LEU A 203 -36.16 -0.59 18.29
N GLN A 204 -35.87 -1.84 17.96
CA GLN A 204 -35.74 -2.94 18.91
C GLN A 204 -34.32 -3.51 18.86
N LYS A 205 -33.90 -4.13 19.96
CA LYS A 205 -32.58 -4.74 20.17
C LYS A 205 -32.72 -6.19 20.59
N SER A 206 -31.78 -7.05 20.19
CA SER A 206 -31.76 -8.47 20.55
C SER A 206 -30.34 -9.02 20.64
N ALA A 207 -30.10 -9.92 21.60
CA ALA A 207 -28.82 -10.61 21.76
C ALA A 207 -28.73 -11.86 20.86
N ASN A 208 -29.85 -12.50 20.54
CA ASN A 208 -29.93 -13.77 19.83
C ASN A 208 -30.73 -13.69 18.50
N GLY A 209 -31.32 -12.54 18.17
CA GLY A 209 -32.15 -12.36 16.98
C GLY A 209 -33.58 -12.90 17.14
N VAL A 210 -33.91 -13.49 18.29
CA VAL A 210 -35.20 -14.13 18.57
C VAL A 210 -35.98 -13.34 19.63
N ASP A 211 -35.32 -12.96 20.73
CA ASP A 211 -35.93 -12.22 21.83
C ASP A 211 -35.70 -10.73 21.65
N TRP A 212 -36.78 -9.97 21.46
CA TRP A 212 -36.71 -8.56 21.08
C TRP A 212 -37.18 -7.64 22.20
N GLN A 213 -36.41 -6.58 22.44
CA GLN A 213 -36.71 -5.55 23.44
C GLN A 213 -36.77 -4.18 22.77
N ASP A 214 -37.75 -3.36 23.17
CA ASP A 214 -37.85 -1.98 22.69
C ASP A 214 -36.64 -1.15 23.18
N VAL A 215 -36.05 -0.36 22.29
CA VAL A 215 -35.02 0.62 22.66
C VAL A 215 -35.72 1.86 23.20
N SER A 216 -35.48 2.18 24.47
CA SER A 216 -36.05 3.35 25.13
C SER A 216 -35.76 4.65 24.36
N GLY A 217 -36.81 5.47 24.16
CA GLY A 217 -36.68 6.74 23.45
C GLY A 217 -36.40 6.61 21.96
N SER A 218 -36.54 5.44 21.35
CA SER A 218 -36.34 5.25 19.90
C SER A 218 -37.58 5.52 19.04
N GLN A 219 -38.76 5.62 19.65
CA GLN A 219 -40.02 5.87 18.96
C GLN A 219 -39.98 7.22 18.22
N LEU A 220 -40.40 7.21 16.97
CA LEU A 220 -40.53 8.37 16.11
C LEU A 220 -41.91 8.34 15.42
N THR A 221 -42.69 9.41 15.57
CA THR A 221 -43.94 9.60 14.84
C THR A 221 -43.68 10.47 13.63
N ILE A 222 -43.99 9.95 12.44
CA ILE A 222 -43.73 10.57 11.14
C ILE A 222 -45.07 10.93 10.51
N LYS A 223 -45.20 12.19 10.08
CA LYS A 223 -46.40 12.68 9.37
C LYS A 223 -46.47 12.08 7.95
N PRO A 224 -47.66 12.05 7.30
CA PRO A 224 -47.80 11.62 5.92
C PRO A 224 -46.81 12.32 4.97
N GLY A 225 -46.38 11.58 3.95
CA GLY A 225 -45.47 12.05 2.92
C GLY A 225 -44.20 11.21 2.80
N ARG A 226 -43.31 11.67 1.93
CA ARG A 226 -42.00 11.06 1.70
C ARG A 226 -40.91 11.94 2.30
N GLY A 227 -40.05 11.36 3.12
CA GLY A 227 -39.02 12.12 3.82
C GLY A 227 -37.91 11.27 4.41
N ARG A 228 -36.82 11.93 4.81
CA ARG A 228 -35.77 11.35 5.66
C ARG A 228 -35.96 11.87 7.07
N HIS A 229 -36.02 10.96 8.03
CA HIS A 229 -36.20 11.29 9.43
C HIS A 229 -35.02 10.75 10.24
N ARG A 230 -34.69 11.45 11.32
CA ARG A 230 -33.54 11.13 12.16
C ARG A 230 -33.97 11.03 13.61
N ARG A 231 -33.50 10.01 14.33
CA ARG A 231 -33.72 9.83 15.76
C ARG A 231 -32.41 9.56 16.49
N THR A 232 -32.09 10.44 17.43
CA THR A 232 -30.99 10.25 18.40
C THR A 232 -31.49 9.46 19.60
N LEU A 233 -30.67 8.53 20.07
CA LEU A 233 -30.93 7.70 21.24
C LEU A 233 -30.18 8.26 22.45
N GLY A 234 -30.76 8.08 23.64
CA GLY A 234 -30.10 8.47 24.88
C GLY A 234 -28.85 7.62 25.12
N ILE A 235 -27.84 8.18 25.79
CA ILE A 235 -26.64 7.44 26.21
C ILE A 235 -27.08 6.22 27.03
N GLY A 236 -26.59 5.04 26.66
CA GLY A 236 -26.93 3.79 27.35
C GLY A 236 -28.20 3.07 26.86
N SER A 237 -29.03 3.68 26.00
CA SER A 237 -30.29 3.05 25.53
C SER A 237 -30.07 1.69 24.84
N THR A 238 -28.91 1.56 24.20
CA THR A 238 -28.48 0.38 23.45
C THR A 238 -27.33 -0.37 24.13
N LEU A 239 -27.00 -0.05 25.39
CA LEU A 239 -25.97 -0.73 26.16
C LEU A 239 -26.49 -2.11 26.63
N SER A 240 -25.69 -3.15 26.41
CA SER A 240 -25.93 -4.51 26.93
C SER A 240 -25.03 -4.81 28.14
N ALA A 241 -23.79 -4.31 28.12
CA ALA A 241 -22.82 -4.48 29.20
C ALA A 241 -21.82 -3.32 29.21
N SER A 242 -21.39 -2.93 30.41
CA SER A 242 -20.26 -2.03 30.62
C SER A 242 -19.05 -2.82 31.15
N SER A 243 -17.86 -2.49 30.66
CA SER A 243 -16.59 -3.01 31.20
C SER A 243 -15.76 -1.86 31.75
N HIS A 244 -15.10 -2.05 32.89
CA HIS A 244 -14.13 -1.07 33.38
C HIS A 244 -12.98 -0.94 32.36
N GLY A 245 -12.77 0.26 31.81
CA GLY A 245 -11.70 0.57 30.87
C GLY A 245 -11.97 0.21 29.39
N GLY A 246 -13.09 -0.43 29.07
CA GLY A 246 -13.53 -0.71 27.69
C GLY A 246 -14.88 -0.06 27.41
N GLY A 247 -15.03 0.59 26.25
CA GLY A 247 -16.29 1.22 25.85
C GLY A 247 -17.50 0.28 25.97
N GLY A 248 -18.69 0.85 26.15
CA GLY A 248 -19.92 0.08 26.31
C GLY A 248 -20.16 -0.86 25.11
N ARG A 249 -20.61 -2.10 25.39
CA ARG A 249 -21.04 -3.04 24.35
C ARG A 249 -22.53 -2.89 24.11
N GLY A 250 -22.94 -2.95 22.85
CA GLY A 250 -24.35 -2.96 22.45
C GLY A 250 -24.85 -4.35 22.11
N TYR A 251 -25.59 -4.47 21.01
CA TYR A 251 -26.25 -5.72 20.62
C TYR A 251 -25.84 -6.09 19.20
N ARG A 252 -25.87 -7.39 18.88
CA ARG A 252 -25.59 -7.88 17.52
C ARG A 252 -26.75 -7.61 16.57
N TYR A 253 -27.99 -7.74 17.08
CA TYR A 253 -29.19 -7.64 16.27
C TYR A 253 -30.01 -6.41 16.67
N TYR A 254 -30.42 -5.66 15.66
CA TYR A 254 -31.37 -4.56 15.78
C TYR A 254 -32.47 -4.74 14.74
N ARG A 255 -33.67 -4.25 14.99
CA ARG A 255 -34.70 -4.18 13.96
C ARG A 255 -35.51 -2.91 14.08
N LEU A 256 -35.90 -2.34 12.94
CA LEU A 256 -36.88 -1.27 12.88
C LEU A 256 -38.24 -1.88 12.62
N VAL A 257 -39.20 -1.48 13.45
CA VAL A 257 -40.61 -1.85 13.33
C VAL A 257 -41.39 -0.57 13.06
N ALA A 258 -42.02 -0.49 11.89
CA ALA A 258 -42.99 0.57 11.60
C ALA A 258 -44.42 0.07 11.85
N THR A 259 -45.36 1.00 12.01
CA THR A 259 -46.79 0.71 11.97
C THR A 259 -47.24 0.40 10.55
N ASP A 260 -48.32 -0.38 10.39
CA ASP A 260 -48.84 -0.79 9.09
C ASP A 260 -49.12 0.40 8.16
N GLY A 261 -48.87 0.18 6.85
CA GLY A 261 -49.03 1.20 5.79
C GLY A 261 -47.76 2.00 5.44
N ALA A 262 -46.65 1.76 6.14
CA ALA A 262 -45.36 2.41 5.86
C ALA A 262 -44.47 1.57 4.92
N THR A 263 -43.85 2.23 3.93
CA THR A 263 -42.65 1.67 3.28
C THR A 263 -41.40 2.23 3.95
N ILE A 264 -40.57 1.35 4.51
CA ILE A 264 -39.25 1.70 5.05
C ILE A 264 -38.23 1.56 3.91
N GLY A 265 -37.47 2.62 3.63
CA GLY A 265 -36.36 2.61 2.68
C GLY A 265 -35.01 2.57 3.38
N ASP A 266 -34.01 3.26 2.80
CA ASP A 266 -32.63 3.29 3.33
C ASP A 266 -32.57 3.67 4.82
N VAL A 267 -31.83 2.86 5.59
CA VAL A 267 -31.60 3.04 7.02
C VAL A 267 -30.11 3.17 7.27
N ARG A 268 -29.72 4.21 8.00
CA ARG A 268 -28.33 4.43 8.41
C ARG A 268 -28.22 4.60 9.90
N PHE A 269 -27.16 4.06 10.48
CA PHE A 269 -26.89 4.12 11.90
C PHE A 269 -25.64 4.95 12.20
N TRP A 270 -25.58 5.50 13.40
CA TRP A 270 -24.34 6.04 13.98
C TRP A 270 -24.16 5.48 15.40
N LEU A 271 -22.92 5.41 15.84
CA LEU A 271 -22.53 4.76 17.10
C LEU A 271 -22.59 5.72 18.28
N THR A 272 -22.70 5.17 19.48
CA THR A 272 -22.42 5.87 20.74
C THR A 272 -20.91 5.87 20.95
N GLY A 273 -20.25 6.99 20.64
CA GLY A 273 -18.80 7.15 20.80
C GLY A 273 -18.12 7.65 19.53
N THR A 274 -16.79 7.66 19.54
CA THR A 274 -15.96 8.19 18.45
C THR A 274 -15.26 7.13 17.62
N ARG A 275 -15.32 5.85 18.01
CA ARG A 275 -14.70 4.75 17.25
C ARG A 275 -15.64 4.24 16.17
N HIS A 276 -15.21 4.31 14.91
CA HIS A 276 -15.98 3.84 13.76
C HIS A 276 -15.57 2.43 13.32
N TYR A 277 -14.38 1.98 13.68
CA TYR A 277 -13.81 0.69 13.28
C TYR A 277 -13.38 -0.13 14.50
N ARG A 278 -13.09 -1.42 14.29
CA ARG A 278 -12.44 -2.26 15.33
C ARG A 278 -11.03 -1.75 15.66
N ASN A 279 -10.31 -1.33 14.62
CA ASN A 279 -9.04 -0.63 14.71
C ASN A 279 -9.26 0.86 15.01
N ALA A 280 -8.24 1.57 15.48
CA ALA A 280 -8.33 3.02 15.62
C ALA A 280 -8.60 3.65 14.24
N ASP A 281 -9.55 4.60 14.16
CA ASP A 281 -9.95 5.27 12.93
C ASP A 281 -8.76 5.82 12.13
N ARG A 282 -7.81 6.41 12.85
CA ARG A 282 -6.58 6.98 12.30
C ARG A 282 -5.66 5.94 11.68
N VAL A 283 -5.58 4.75 12.28
CA VAL A 283 -4.84 3.61 11.73
C VAL A 283 -5.50 3.16 10.42
N VAL A 284 -6.82 3.03 10.40
CA VAL A 284 -7.59 2.67 9.19
C VAL A 284 -7.40 3.70 8.08
N HIS A 285 -7.45 4.99 8.39
CA HIS A 285 -7.25 6.06 7.42
C HIS A 285 -5.86 6.04 6.80
N LEU A 286 -4.81 5.92 7.61
CA LEU A 286 -3.43 5.86 7.10
C LEU A 286 -3.20 4.55 6.32
N TYR A 287 -3.73 3.42 6.78
CA TYR A 287 -3.66 2.15 6.06
C TYR A 287 -4.28 2.27 4.65
N ASN A 288 -5.50 2.80 4.54
CA ASN A 288 -6.18 3.00 3.25
C ASN A 288 -5.43 3.99 2.35
N TYR A 289 -4.92 5.08 2.92
CA TYR A 289 -4.08 6.05 2.19
C TYR A 289 -2.83 5.38 1.60
N LEU A 290 -2.16 4.55 2.39
CA LEU A 290 -0.94 3.86 1.96
C LEU A 290 -1.24 2.81 0.88
N LEU A 291 -2.32 2.03 1.01
CA LEU A 291 -2.69 1.06 -0.02
C LEU A 291 -3.06 1.73 -1.36
N ALA A 292 -3.81 2.83 -1.31
CA ALA A 292 -4.20 3.56 -2.51
C ALA A 292 -2.98 4.11 -3.26
N GLY A 293 -2.02 4.68 -2.54
CA GLY A 293 -0.80 5.21 -3.14
C GLY A 293 0.14 4.11 -3.65
N ALA A 294 0.28 3.00 -2.92
CA ALA A 294 1.08 1.85 -3.37
C ALA A 294 0.55 1.25 -4.68
N GLY A 295 -0.78 1.14 -4.81
CA GLY A 295 -1.42 0.68 -6.05
C GLY A 295 -1.19 1.62 -7.25
N SER A 296 -1.13 2.92 -7.00
CA SER A 296 -0.91 3.93 -8.06
C SER A 296 0.56 3.99 -8.51
N ALA A 297 1.51 3.77 -7.61
CA ALA A 297 2.94 3.87 -7.90
C ALA A 297 3.45 2.81 -8.89
N LEU A 298 2.79 1.65 -8.96
CA LEU A 298 3.14 0.60 -9.91
C LEU A 298 2.95 1.07 -11.37
N GLN A 299 1.92 1.87 -11.63
CA GLN A 299 1.65 2.41 -12.97
C GLN A 299 2.80 3.31 -13.44
N ASN A 300 3.32 4.16 -12.56
CA ASN A 300 4.42 5.08 -12.89
C ASN A 300 5.76 4.35 -13.07
N CYS A 301 6.01 3.27 -12.32
CA CYS A 301 7.23 2.45 -12.50
C CYS A 301 7.27 1.71 -13.84
N ASP A 302 6.11 1.42 -14.44
CA ASP A 302 6.07 0.80 -15.77
C ASP A 302 6.44 1.79 -16.89
N GLU A 303 6.28 3.09 -16.67
CA GLU A 303 6.70 4.13 -17.62
C GLU A 303 8.23 4.30 -17.67
N LEU A 304 8.96 3.83 -16.66
CA LEU A 304 10.43 3.83 -16.59
C LEU A 304 11.11 2.82 -17.52
N ARG A 305 10.77 2.79 -18.80
CA ARG A 305 11.40 1.90 -19.80
C ARG A 305 11.98 2.73 -20.93
N LEU A 306 13.06 2.23 -21.51
CA LEU A 306 13.53 2.70 -22.81
C LEU A 306 12.51 2.28 -23.87
N VAL A 307 12.21 3.20 -24.77
CA VAL A 307 11.49 2.91 -26.01
C VAL A 307 12.55 2.59 -27.05
N ASP A 308 12.60 1.33 -27.46
CA ASP A 308 13.58 0.76 -28.40
C ASP A 308 12.91 0.20 -29.66
N THR A 309 11.66 0.57 -29.92
CA THR A 309 10.83 0.05 -31.02
C THR A 309 11.44 0.24 -32.41
N HIS A 310 12.23 1.29 -32.59
CA HIS A 310 12.96 1.59 -33.82
C HIS A 310 14.48 1.45 -33.64
N ALA A 311 14.94 0.93 -32.50
CA ALA A 311 16.35 0.84 -32.18
C ALA A 311 17.03 -0.22 -33.05
N THR A 312 18.09 0.21 -33.71
CA THR A 312 18.88 -0.59 -34.64
C THR A 312 20.34 -0.45 -34.32
N ALA A 313 21.13 -1.48 -34.63
CA ALA A 313 22.58 -1.44 -34.47
C ALA A 313 23.25 -1.22 -35.82
N GLU A 314 23.82 -0.02 -36.01
CA GLU A 314 24.69 0.31 -37.12
C GLU A 314 26.14 0.43 -36.66
N SER A 315 27.10 0.40 -37.59
CA SER A 315 28.54 0.28 -37.26
C SER A 315 29.10 1.38 -36.36
N GLU A 316 28.44 2.55 -36.27
CA GLU A 316 28.88 3.66 -35.43
C GLU A 316 27.85 4.14 -34.39
N LEU A 317 26.58 3.75 -34.53
CA LEU A 317 25.47 4.26 -33.74
C LEU A 317 24.45 3.15 -33.46
N ILE A 318 24.02 3.06 -32.21
CA ILE A 318 22.96 2.16 -31.75
C ILE A 318 21.78 3.02 -31.30
N GLY A 319 20.60 2.85 -31.89
CA GLY A 319 19.40 3.63 -31.58
C GLY A 319 18.45 3.77 -32.78
N PRO A 320 17.47 4.70 -32.74
CA PRO A 320 17.19 5.63 -31.65
C PRO A 320 16.56 4.95 -30.43
N PHE A 321 16.88 5.49 -29.25
CA PHE A 321 16.18 5.23 -28.01
C PHE A 321 15.42 6.48 -27.57
N GLN A 322 14.31 6.30 -26.86
CA GLN A 322 13.59 7.38 -26.19
C GLN A 322 13.26 7.02 -24.75
N VAL A 323 13.00 8.02 -23.92
CA VAL A 323 12.49 7.88 -22.56
C VAL A 323 11.04 8.36 -22.49
N ARG A 324 10.26 7.87 -21.52
CA ARG A 324 8.87 8.33 -21.29
C ARG A 324 8.75 9.35 -20.15
N ILE A 325 9.77 9.41 -19.30
CA ILE A 325 9.89 10.40 -18.23
C ILE A 325 11.29 11.04 -18.28
N PRO A 326 11.49 12.23 -17.68
CA PRO A 326 12.81 12.85 -17.62
C PRO A 326 13.83 11.98 -16.86
N LEU A 327 14.96 11.66 -17.50
CA LEU A 327 16.05 10.84 -16.92
C LEU A 327 17.40 11.52 -17.13
N SER A 328 18.26 11.49 -16.12
CA SER A 328 19.69 11.76 -16.28
C SER A 328 20.40 10.44 -16.57
N LEU A 329 21.09 10.37 -17.71
CA LEU A 329 21.71 9.15 -18.23
C LEU A 329 23.25 9.26 -18.19
N SER A 330 23.91 8.15 -17.91
CA SER A 330 25.36 8.02 -17.93
C SER A 330 25.77 6.68 -18.53
N ALA A 331 26.71 6.73 -19.48
CA ALA A 331 27.29 5.55 -20.10
C ALA A 331 28.64 5.21 -19.47
N ALA A 332 28.84 3.94 -19.13
CA ALA A 332 30.11 3.44 -18.61
C ALA A 332 31.04 2.96 -19.74
N ASP A 333 32.24 2.49 -19.38
CA ASP A 333 33.13 1.67 -20.21
C ASP A 333 33.51 2.27 -21.59
N GLY A 334 33.62 3.59 -21.67
CA GLY A 334 34.05 4.30 -22.88
C GLY A 334 32.99 4.45 -23.96
N HIS A 335 31.74 4.09 -23.66
CA HIS A 335 30.58 4.39 -24.51
C HIS A 335 30.19 5.87 -24.37
N THR A 336 29.57 6.45 -25.39
CA THR A 336 29.11 7.85 -25.36
C THR A 336 27.65 7.95 -25.76
N LEU A 337 26.88 8.75 -25.02
CA LEU A 337 25.49 9.07 -25.37
C LEU A 337 25.47 10.31 -26.24
N VAL A 338 24.74 10.25 -27.35
CA VAL A 338 24.64 11.37 -28.30
C VAL A 338 23.21 11.65 -28.71
N GLY A 339 22.90 12.91 -28.97
CA GLY A 339 21.61 13.34 -29.53
C GLY A 339 21.51 13.03 -31.01
N ALA A 340 20.33 13.26 -31.59
CA ALA A 340 20.10 13.14 -33.03
C ALA A 340 20.95 14.10 -33.88
N ASP A 341 21.46 15.18 -33.28
CA ASP A 341 22.39 16.13 -33.88
C ASP A 341 23.88 15.71 -33.75
N GLY A 342 24.15 14.58 -33.08
CA GLY A 342 25.49 14.07 -32.82
C GLY A 342 26.22 14.74 -31.64
N SER A 343 25.58 15.68 -30.93
CA SER A 343 26.11 16.29 -29.71
C SER A 343 26.14 15.29 -28.56
N VAL A 344 27.11 15.40 -27.66
CA VAL A 344 27.18 14.52 -26.47
C VAL A 344 26.10 14.95 -25.47
N ILE A 345 25.38 13.96 -24.92
CA ILE A 345 24.39 14.19 -23.88
C ILE A 345 25.05 14.06 -22.51
N ASP A 346 25.05 15.14 -21.75
CA ASP A 346 25.51 15.22 -20.35
C ASP A 346 24.44 15.75 -19.37
N ASP A 347 23.23 16.06 -19.87
CA ASP A 347 22.10 16.58 -19.10
C ASP A 347 20.87 15.64 -19.17
N ILE A 348 19.73 16.07 -18.62
CA ILE A 348 18.46 15.35 -18.57
C ILE A 348 17.91 15.14 -19.98
N VAL A 349 17.61 13.88 -20.31
CA VAL A 349 16.88 13.48 -21.51
C VAL A 349 15.38 13.59 -21.23
N TRP A 350 14.69 14.39 -22.05
CA TRP A 350 13.25 14.62 -21.95
C TRP A 350 12.44 13.56 -22.72
N PRO A 351 11.16 13.35 -22.35
CA PRO A 351 10.30 12.39 -23.03
C PRO A 351 10.17 12.63 -24.52
N GLY A 352 10.31 11.57 -25.33
CA GLY A 352 10.21 11.62 -26.79
C GLY A 352 11.43 12.16 -27.54
N THR A 353 12.50 12.54 -26.83
CA THR A 353 13.78 12.92 -27.46
C THR A 353 14.54 11.67 -27.89
N ASP A 354 14.93 11.62 -29.17
CA ASP A 354 15.79 10.57 -29.71
C ASP A 354 17.23 10.74 -29.21
N PHE A 355 17.79 9.67 -28.68
CA PHE A 355 19.21 9.57 -28.37
C PHE A 355 19.79 8.25 -28.87
N TYR A 356 21.11 8.23 -29.04
CA TYR A 356 21.87 7.11 -29.57
C TYR A 356 23.06 6.81 -28.68
N VAL A 357 23.52 5.58 -28.76
CA VAL A 357 24.75 5.12 -28.14
C VAL A 357 25.82 5.01 -29.22
N ARG A 358 26.97 5.66 -28.99
CA ARG A 358 28.21 5.37 -29.73
C ARG A 358 28.97 4.26 -28.99
N PRO A 359 29.11 3.06 -29.57
CA PRO A 359 29.70 1.93 -28.87
C PRO A 359 31.24 2.07 -28.78
N ALA A 360 31.82 1.61 -27.68
CA ALA A 360 33.26 1.41 -27.59
C ALA A 360 33.70 0.32 -28.59
N ARG A 361 34.93 0.42 -29.12
CA ARG A 361 35.42 -0.50 -30.17
C ARG A 361 35.36 -1.96 -29.71
N GLY A 362 34.75 -2.82 -30.53
CA GLY A 362 34.70 -4.27 -30.29
C GLY A 362 33.66 -4.71 -29.25
N THR A 363 32.76 -3.83 -28.83
CA THR A 363 31.70 -4.16 -27.86
C THR A 363 30.39 -4.56 -28.55
N THR A 364 29.67 -5.49 -27.93
CA THR A 364 28.34 -5.97 -28.37
C THR A 364 27.26 -5.77 -27.29
N ALA A 365 27.64 -5.15 -26.18
CA ALA A 365 26.78 -4.86 -25.06
C ALA A 365 27.31 -3.65 -24.29
N MET A 366 26.41 -2.97 -23.59
CA MET A 366 26.75 -1.97 -22.58
C MET A 366 25.74 -1.99 -21.43
N THR A 367 26.16 -1.45 -20.30
CA THR A 367 25.26 -1.06 -19.22
C THR A 367 25.22 0.46 -19.12
N MET A 368 24.02 1.02 -19.25
CA MET A 368 23.76 2.44 -19.08
C MET A 368 23.10 2.69 -17.72
N THR A 369 23.61 3.65 -16.96
CA THR A 369 23.03 4.04 -15.68
C THR A 369 22.11 5.23 -15.87
N ALA A 370 20.94 5.20 -15.26
CA ALA A 370 19.97 6.27 -15.27
C ALA A 370 19.53 6.62 -13.84
N THR A 371 19.35 7.91 -13.60
CA THR A 371 18.77 8.44 -12.36
C THR A 371 17.55 9.29 -12.70
N THR A 372 16.59 9.32 -11.78
CA THR A 372 15.36 10.10 -11.93
C THR A 372 15.01 10.78 -10.62
N SER A 373 14.40 11.96 -10.71
CA SER A 373 13.76 12.61 -9.57
C SER A 373 12.40 11.98 -9.21
N GLN A 374 11.84 11.14 -10.08
CA GLN A 374 10.58 10.44 -9.81
C GLN A 374 10.82 9.20 -8.94
N ASN A 375 10.18 9.16 -7.77
CA ASN A 375 10.27 8.05 -6.81
C ASN A 375 9.61 6.77 -7.34
N CYS A 376 10.36 5.96 -8.09
CA CYS A 376 9.86 4.71 -8.70
C CYS A 376 10.72 3.49 -8.35
N SER A 377 11.39 3.50 -7.20
CA SER A 377 12.30 2.41 -6.84
C SER A 377 11.55 1.17 -6.36
N GLY A 378 11.32 0.19 -7.23
CA GLY A 378 10.60 -1.05 -6.85
C GLY A 378 11.38 -2.04 -5.96
N ARG A 379 12.37 -1.60 -5.19
CA ARG A 379 13.34 -2.47 -4.51
C ARG A 379 13.48 -2.14 -3.03
N VAL A 380 13.35 -3.16 -2.19
CA VAL A 380 13.41 -3.05 -0.73
C VAL A 380 14.72 -3.65 -0.25
N LEU A 381 15.47 -2.90 0.56
CA LEU A 381 16.59 -3.48 1.30
C LEU A 381 16.04 -4.30 2.45
N THR A 382 16.37 -5.60 2.42
CA THR A 382 15.95 -6.53 3.48
C THR A 382 17.10 -6.77 4.45
N GLY A 383 16.79 -6.85 5.74
CA GLY A 383 17.68 -7.39 6.75
C GLY A 383 17.27 -8.84 7.03
N GLU A 384 18.16 -9.78 6.77
CA GLU A 384 17.97 -11.19 7.13
C GLU A 384 18.90 -11.58 8.26
N ALA A 385 18.40 -12.34 9.23
CA ALA A 385 19.25 -12.84 10.29
C ALA A 385 20.26 -13.86 9.74
N PHE A 386 21.51 -13.74 10.19
CA PHE A 386 22.57 -14.63 9.79
C PHE A 386 22.29 -16.07 10.24
N ALA A 387 22.41 -17.03 9.32
CA ALA A 387 22.12 -18.44 9.56
C ALA A 387 23.16 -19.05 10.54
N GLY A 388 22.77 -19.14 11.80
CA GLY A 388 23.52 -19.87 12.84
C GLY A 388 22.64 -20.39 13.99
N ALA A 389 21.34 -20.08 13.97
CA ALA A 389 20.37 -20.56 14.95
C ALA A 389 19.44 -21.59 14.30
N SER A 390 19.02 -22.60 15.07
CA SER A 390 18.05 -23.63 14.65
C SER A 390 16.66 -23.05 14.31
N GLN A 391 16.48 -21.74 14.40
CA GLN A 391 15.21 -21.03 14.28
C GLN A 391 15.39 -19.84 13.32
N ARG A 392 14.42 -19.66 12.41
CA ARG A 392 14.42 -18.56 11.45
C ARG A 392 13.84 -17.30 12.11
N PHE A 393 14.65 -16.26 12.26
CA PHE A 393 14.19 -14.97 12.80
C PHE A 393 13.44 -14.14 11.74
N THR A 394 12.61 -13.21 12.21
CA THR A 394 11.83 -12.29 11.37
C THR A 394 12.71 -11.55 10.37
N PRO A 395 12.52 -11.72 9.04
CA PRO A 395 13.12 -10.84 8.04
C PRO A 395 12.50 -9.44 8.16
N VAL A 396 13.30 -8.40 7.92
CA VAL A 396 12.84 -7.02 8.10
C VAL A 396 13.10 -6.16 6.87
N ALA A 397 12.24 -5.18 6.63
CA ALA A 397 12.40 -4.14 5.63
C ALA A 397 13.13 -2.95 6.28
N LEU A 398 14.30 -2.59 5.77
CA LEU A 398 15.12 -1.51 6.32
C LEU A 398 14.61 -0.15 5.84
N ILE A 399 14.49 0.79 6.78
CA ILE A 399 14.15 2.18 6.50
C ILE A 399 15.46 2.97 6.56
N VAL A 400 16.18 2.97 5.45
CA VAL A 400 17.44 3.69 5.28
C VAL A 400 17.38 4.51 4.01
N PRO A 401 18.07 5.66 3.95
CA PRO A 401 18.32 6.31 2.68
C PRO A 401 19.00 5.33 1.73
N ILE A 402 18.44 5.20 0.53
CA ILE A 402 18.96 4.30 -0.49
C ILE A 402 19.27 5.07 -1.75
N ASP A 403 20.43 4.76 -2.32
CA ASP A 403 20.82 5.19 -3.65
C ASP A 403 20.22 4.19 -4.64
N VAL A 404 19.42 4.72 -5.56
CA VAL A 404 18.72 3.94 -6.57
C VAL A 404 19.30 4.32 -7.92
N ALA A 405 19.98 3.38 -8.54
CA ALA A 405 20.44 3.48 -9.91
C ALA A 405 19.58 2.54 -10.78
N ILE A 406 19.08 3.07 -11.89
CA ILE A 406 18.43 2.26 -12.91
C ILE A 406 19.52 1.87 -13.90
N GLU A 407 19.71 0.57 -14.12
CA GLU A 407 20.64 0.08 -15.13
C GLU A 407 19.84 -0.44 -16.32
N PHE A 408 20.20 0.01 -17.52
CA PHE A 408 19.72 -0.53 -18.78
C PHE A 408 20.84 -1.31 -19.44
N ASP A 409 20.70 -2.63 -19.45
CA ASP A 409 21.54 -3.51 -20.24
C ASP A 409 21.06 -3.44 -21.68
N ILE A 410 21.91 -2.95 -22.58
CA ILE A 410 21.64 -2.86 -24.00
C ILE A 410 22.57 -3.85 -24.68
N THR A 411 22.01 -4.74 -25.49
CA THR A 411 22.76 -5.76 -26.24
C THR A 411 22.42 -5.66 -27.71
N TRP A 412 23.42 -5.83 -28.57
CA TRP A 412 23.28 -5.83 -30.02
C TRP A 412 24.16 -6.91 -30.65
N GLN A 413 23.76 -7.40 -31.81
CA GLN A 413 24.61 -8.30 -32.58
C GLN A 413 25.67 -7.48 -33.32
N ALA A 414 26.93 -7.91 -33.25
CA ALA A 414 27.98 -7.41 -34.13
C ALA A 414 27.65 -7.87 -35.56
N ASP A 415 27.86 -7.00 -36.55
CA ASP A 415 27.90 -7.42 -37.96
C ASP A 415 28.90 -8.58 -38.07
N GLU A 416 28.42 -9.76 -38.49
CA GLU A 416 29.34 -10.77 -39.00
C GLU A 416 30.05 -10.16 -40.21
N PRO A 417 31.40 -10.13 -40.23
CA PRO A 417 32.10 -9.70 -41.43
C PRO A 417 31.68 -10.65 -42.55
N CYS A 418 31.12 -10.10 -43.62
CA CYS A 418 30.85 -10.81 -44.86
C CYS A 418 32.17 -11.51 -45.26
N THR A 419 32.22 -12.83 -45.06
CA THR A 419 33.31 -13.64 -45.57
C THR A 419 33.03 -13.77 -47.06
N ASP A 420 33.62 -12.85 -47.83
CA ASP A 420 33.74 -13.00 -49.27
C ASP A 420 34.53 -14.29 -49.52
N ILE A 421 33.80 -15.35 -49.89
CA ILE A 421 34.40 -16.54 -50.48
C ILE A 421 34.64 -16.21 -51.95
N ALA A 422 35.92 -16.24 -52.32
CA ALA A 422 36.47 -16.01 -53.65
C ALA A 422 35.98 -16.99 -54.72
#